data_AF-A0A7J6C8X2-F1
#
_entry.id   AF-A0A7J6C8X2-F1
#
_cell.length_a   1.000
_cell.length_b   1.000
_cell.length_c   1.000
_cell.angle_alpha   90.00
_cell.angle_beta   90.00
_cell.angle_gamma   90.00
#
_symmetry.space_group_name_H-M   'P 1'
#
loop_
_entity.id
_entity.type
_entity.pdbx_description
1 polymer ?
#
loop_
_entity_poly.entity_id
_entity_poly.type
_entity_poly.pdbx_seq_one_letter_code
_entity_poly.pdbx_strand_id
1 'polypeptide(L)'
;MFHIQGQRIWKLLLCILLLLVVGGVTQRSVSSKSDCSKNEYWSDGLCCDKCAPGYKLIRKCSSDLASQCEKCSDGTFLDKMNYFPNCFRCEKCTKQHAVVISPCTPQKNTVCGCQSGYRKKFFDSISWECVPLKRKQNGRRFFPQKLCDG
;
A
#
# COMPACT_ATOMS: atom_id res chain seq x y z
N MET A 1 45.77 34.91 -51.61
CA MET A 1 44.51 35.22 -50.89
C MET A 1 43.59 34.00 -50.78
N PHE A 2 44.10 32.83 -50.35
CA PHE A 2 43.29 31.59 -50.24
C PHE A 2 43.63 30.71 -49.01
N HIS A 3 44.48 31.17 -48.08
CA HIS A 3 44.97 30.36 -46.96
C HIS A 3 44.16 30.50 -45.65
N ILE A 4 43.21 31.44 -45.59
CA ILE A 4 42.44 31.79 -44.37
C ILE A 4 41.09 31.02 -44.31
N GLN A 5 40.60 30.52 -45.45
CA GLN A 5 39.31 29.79 -45.52
C GLN A 5 39.41 28.35 -45.02
N GLY A 6 40.55 27.67 -45.25
CA GLY A 6 40.74 26.26 -44.84
C GLY A 6 40.86 26.03 -43.33
N GLN A 7 41.45 26.96 -42.59
CA GLN A 7 41.55 26.85 -41.12
C GLN A 7 40.20 27.09 -40.42
N ARG A 8 39.34 27.93 -40.99
CA ARG A 8 37.98 28.15 -40.49
C ARG A 8 37.12 26.91 -40.68
N ILE A 9 37.23 26.27 -41.85
CA ILE A 9 36.49 25.03 -42.16
C ILE A 9 36.93 23.89 -41.25
N TRP A 10 38.24 23.70 -41.02
CA TRP A 10 38.74 22.66 -40.11
C TRP A 10 38.26 22.88 -38.67
N LYS A 11 38.29 24.11 -38.16
CA LYS A 11 37.76 24.45 -36.82
C LYS A 11 36.25 24.21 -36.71
N LEU A 12 35.48 24.52 -37.75
CA LEU A 12 34.04 24.24 -37.79
C LEU A 12 33.75 22.75 -37.81
N LEU A 13 34.47 21.96 -38.60
CA LEU A 13 34.34 20.49 -38.63
C LEU A 13 34.72 19.86 -37.28
N LEU A 14 35.74 20.39 -36.60
CA LEU A 14 36.15 19.94 -35.26
C LEU A 14 35.09 20.29 -34.20
N CYS A 15 34.49 21.48 -34.26
CA CYS A 15 33.36 21.85 -33.39
C CYS A 15 32.12 20.99 -33.65
N ILE A 16 31.79 20.69 -34.92
CA ILE A 16 30.66 19.81 -35.27
C ILE A 16 30.92 18.39 -34.78
N LEU A 17 32.14 17.86 -34.94
CA LEU A 17 32.51 16.55 -34.40
C LEU A 17 32.38 16.52 -32.88
N LEU A 18 32.86 17.56 -32.17
CA LEU A 18 32.68 17.70 -30.72
C LEU A 18 31.19 17.79 -30.32
N LEU A 19 30.36 18.50 -31.07
CA LEU A 19 28.91 18.57 -30.85
C LEU A 19 28.21 17.23 -31.10
N LEU A 20 28.69 16.41 -32.05
CA LEU A 20 28.17 15.05 -32.27
C LEU A 20 28.61 14.10 -31.15
N VAL A 21 29.82 14.26 -30.60
CA VAL A 21 30.31 13.48 -29.45
C VAL A 21 29.55 13.85 -28.16
N VAL A 22 29.20 15.14 -27.98
CA VAL A 22 28.41 15.63 -26.84
C VAL A 22 26.90 15.42 -27.04
N GLY A 23 26.42 15.39 -28.28
CA GLY A 23 25.01 15.20 -28.66
C GLY A 23 24.49 13.77 -28.50
N GLY A 24 25.38 12.81 -28.24
CA GLY A 24 25.05 11.47 -27.75
C GLY A 24 24.64 11.45 -26.27
N VAL A 25 23.96 12.49 -25.78
CA VAL A 25 23.39 12.47 -24.43
C VAL A 25 22.33 11.38 -24.41
N THR A 26 22.59 10.30 -23.67
CA THR A 26 21.60 9.28 -23.34
C THR A 26 20.37 9.98 -22.76
N GLN A 27 19.28 10.08 -23.53
CA GLN A 27 18.01 10.56 -23.00
C GLN A 27 17.59 9.61 -21.89
N ARG A 28 17.67 10.05 -20.63
CA ARG A 28 17.02 9.35 -19.53
C ARG A 28 15.53 9.43 -19.79
N SER A 29 14.90 8.31 -20.11
CA SER A 29 13.45 8.19 -20.25
C SER A 29 12.80 8.50 -18.90
N VAL A 30 12.35 9.74 -18.73
CA VAL A 30 11.54 10.13 -17.56
C VAL A 30 10.17 9.47 -17.73
N SER A 31 9.80 8.60 -16.79
CA SER A 31 8.51 7.94 -16.81
C SER A 31 7.43 8.87 -16.28
N SER A 32 6.24 8.88 -16.89
CA SER A 32 5.10 9.64 -16.39
C SER A 32 4.25 8.79 -15.45
N LYS A 33 3.41 9.41 -14.61
CA LYS A 33 2.60 8.69 -13.62
C LYS A 33 1.62 7.68 -14.25
N SER A 34 1.16 7.94 -15.48
CA SER A 34 0.25 7.04 -16.21
C SER A 34 0.94 5.80 -16.78
N ASP A 35 2.27 5.81 -16.87
CA ASP A 35 3.02 4.72 -17.50
C ASP A 35 3.29 3.56 -16.53
N CYS A 36 3.21 3.82 -15.22
CA CYS A 36 3.46 2.80 -14.21
C CYS A 36 2.35 1.76 -14.16
N SER A 37 2.74 0.50 -14.02
CA SER A 37 1.80 -0.62 -13.90
C SER A 37 1.03 -0.59 -12.57
N LYS A 38 0.01 -1.45 -12.45
CA LYS A 38 -0.82 -1.57 -11.24
C LYS A 38 0.00 -1.83 -9.96
N ASN A 39 1.10 -2.57 -10.07
CA ASN A 39 1.94 -2.95 -8.94
C ASN A 39 3.11 -1.99 -8.71
N GLU A 40 3.17 -0.89 -9.45
CA GLU A 40 4.17 0.16 -9.30
C GLU A 40 3.52 1.45 -8.79
N TYR A 41 4.34 2.33 -8.25
CA TYR A 41 3.99 3.69 -7.90
C TYR A 41 5.01 4.65 -8.52
N TRP A 42 4.53 5.81 -8.94
CA TRP A 42 5.38 6.83 -9.50
C TRP A 42 6.08 7.61 -8.39
N SER A 43 7.41 7.74 -8.46
CA SER A 43 8.20 8.61 -7.60
C SER A 43 9.36 9.18 -8.40
N ASP A 44 9.49 10.51 -8.41
CA ASP A 44 10.69 11.20 -8.90
C ASP A 44 11.08 10.82 -10.34
N GLY A 45 10.08 10.65 -11.21
CA GLY A 45 10.28 10.29 -12.63
C GLY A 45 10.53 8.80 -12.90
N LEU A 46 10.42 7.95 -11.87
CA LEU A 46 10.60 6.50 -11.95
C LEU A 46 9.31 5.78 -11.55
N CYS A 47 9.07 4.61 -12.16
CA CYS A 47 8.11 3.64 -11.65
C CYS A 47 8.83 2.72 -10.67
N CYS A 48 8.41 2.77 -9.41
CA CYS A 48 8.95 1.98 -8.32
C CYS A 48 8.01 0.84 -7.97
N ASP A 49 8.54 -0.34 -7.68
CA ASP A 49 7.75 -1.47 -7.20
C ASP A 49 7.07 -1.15 -5.86
N LYS A 50 5.80 -1.52 -5.73
CA LYS A 50 5.09 -1.51 -4.45
C LYS A 50 5.53 -2.67 -3.58
N CYS A 51 5.46 -2.46 -2.26
CA CYS A 51 5.58 -3.52 -1.28
C CYS A 51 4.36 -4.44 -1.27
N ALA A 52 4.61 -5.73 -1.10
CA ALA A 52 3.58 -6.75 -0.96
C ALA A 52 2.75 -6.56 0.33
N PRO A 53 1.53 -7.14 0.41
CA PRO A 53 0.79 -7.22 1.66
C PRO A 53 1.66 -7.76 2.81
N GLY A 54 1.54 -7.13 3.97
CA GLY A 54 2.35 -7.40 5.14
C GLY A 54 3.75 -6.81 5.15
N TYR A 55 4.07 -5.93 4.19
CA TYR A 55 5.32 -5.19 4.17
C TYR A 55 5.06 -3.68 3.98
N LYS A 56 5.78 -2.87 4.76
CA LYS A 56 5.85 -1.40 4.61
C LYS A 56 7.08 -1.02 3.79
N LEU A 57 7.03 0.14 3.15
CA LEU A 57 8.17 0.72 2.44
C LEU A 57 9.12 1.38 3.43
N ILE A 58 10.39 0.96 3.43
CA ILE A 58 11.44 1.57 4.26
C ILE A 58 12.41 2.43 3.44
N ARG A 59 12.59 2.14 2.14
CA ARG A 59 13.33 2.99 1.22
C ARG A 59 12.69 2.95 -0.16
N LYS A 60 12.52 4.14 -0.76
CA LYS A 60 12.06 4.27 -2.14
C LYS A 60 13.08 3.70 -3.12
N CYS A 61 12.62 3.28 -4.30
CA CYS A 61 13.51 2.92 -5.38
C CYS A 61 14.35 4.12 -5.88
N SER A 62 15.45 3.81 -6.56
CA SER A 62 16.25 4.74 -7.35
C SER A 62 16.52 4.13 -8.73
N SER A 63 17.33 4.79 -9.57
CA SER A 63 17.69 4.26 -10.89
C SER A 63 18.32 2.86 -10.86
N ASP A 64 19.00 2.52 -9.77
CA ASP A 64 19.82 1.32 -9.66
C ASP A 64 19.36 0.37 -8.56
N LEU A 65 18.39 0.78 -7.73
CA LEU A 65 17.92 0.02 -6.57
C LEU A 65 16.40 -0.06 -6.55
N ALA A 66 15.88 -1.27 -6.38
CA ALA A 66 14.46 -1.49 -6.15
C ALA A 66 14.00 -0.93 -4.80
N SER A 67 12.68 -0.75 -4.66
CA SER A 67 12.05 -0.41 -3.39
C SER A 67 12.43 -1.41 -2.30
N GLN A 68 12.82 -0.92 -1.12
CA GLN A 68 13.10 -1.77 0.02
C GLN A 68 11.89 -1.83 0.94
N CYS A 69 11.46 -3.06 1.24
CA CYS A 69 10.28 -3.35 2.00
C CYS A 69 10.63 -4.15 3.26
N GLU A 70 9.95 -3.85 4.37
CA GLU A 70 10.14 -4.52 5.65
C GLU A 70 8.83 -5.09 6.15
N LYS A 71 8.86 -6.30 6.72
CA LYS A 71 7.68 -6.97 7.25
C LYS A 71 7.05 -6.15 8.38
N CYS A 72 5.72 -6.07 8.41
CA CYS A 72 5.00 -5.48 9.52
C CYS A 72 5.28 -6.23 10.83
N SER A 73 5.49 -5.46 11.90
CA SER A 73 5.65 -6.00 13.25
C SER A 73 4.36 -6.60 13.79
N ASP A 74 4.46 -7.44 14.81
CA ASP A 74 3.31 -8.08 15.44
C ASP A 74 2.28 -7.06 15.93
N GLY A 75 1.00 -7.37 15.69
CA GLY A 75 -0.10 -6.45 15.98
C GLY A 75 -0.32 -5.35 14.93
N THR A 76 0.39 -5.38 13.81
CA THR A 76 0.18 -4.46 12.68
C THR A 76 0.04 -5.18 11.35
N PHE A 77 -0.65 -4.57 10.39
CA PHE A 77 -0.95 -5.17 9.09
C PHE A 77 -0.98 -4.17 7.93
N LEU A 78 -0.81 -4.69 6.71
CA LEU A 78 -1.10 -4.04 5.43
C LEU A 78 -1.67 -5.10 4.48
N ASP A 79 -2.87 -4.90 3.97
CA ASP A 79 -3.64 -5.93 3.24
C ASP A 79 -3.55 -5.82 1.71
N LYS A 80 -2.86 -4.80 1.20
CA LYS A 80 -2.75 -4.48 -0.22
C LYS A 80 -1.31 -4.20 -0.64
N MET A 81 -1.06 -4.30 -1.95
CA MET A 81 0.16 -3.76 -2.58
C MET A 81 0.23 -2.26 -2.28
N ASN A 82 1.30 -1.81 -1.66
CA ASN A 82 1.37 -0.48 -1.07
C ASN A 82 2.75 0.16 -1.19
N TYR A 83 2.84 1.45 -0.88
CA TYR A 83 4.09 2.20 -0.73
C TYR A 83 4.07 3.00 0.59
N PHE A 84 3.34 2.50 1.58
CA PHE A 84 3.15 3.20 2.85
C PHE A 84 4.39 3.02 3.74
N PRO A 85 4.80 4.08 4.47
CA PRO A 85 5.94 4.00 5.37
C PRO A 85 5.62 3.27 6.68
N ASN A 86 4.34 3.06 7.00
CA ASN A 86 3.89 2.48 8.26
C ASN A 86 2.81 1.42 8.01
N CYS A 87 2.76 0.42 8.90
CA CYS A 87 1.68 -0.56 8.95
C CYS A 87 0.53 -0.06 9.83
N PHE A 88 -0.70 -0.51 9.55
CA PHE A 88 -1.87 -0.17 10.35
C PHE A 88 -1.93 -1.04 11.60
N ARG A 89 -2.38 -0.47 12.72
CA ARG A 89 -2.63 -1.25 13.94
C ARG A 89 -3.82 -2.19 13.73
N CYS A 90 -3.67 -3.43 14.18
CA CYS A 90 -4.77 -4.39 14.15
C CYS A 90 -5.90 -3.99 15.09
N GLU A 91 -7.13 -4.23 14.64
CA GLU A 91 -8.34 -4.03 15.44
C GLU A 91 -8.33 -4.96 16.66
N LYS A 92 -8.83 -4.44 17.79
CA LYS A 92 -9.10 -5.23 18.99
C LYS A 92 -10.60 -5.40 19.14
N CYS A 93 -11.05 -6.62 19.42
CA CYS A 93 -12.47 -6.92 19.62
C CYS A 93 -12.90 -6.57 21.05
N THR A 94 -13.05 -5.26 21.32
CA THR A 94 -13.34 -4.73 22.67
C THR A 94 -14.83 -4.60 23.00
N LYS A 95 -15.70 -4.78 22.00
CA LYS A 95 -17.16 -4.68 22.18
C LYS A 95 -17.67 -5.84 23.05
N GLN A 96 -18.69 -5.58 23.85
CA GLN A 96 -19.31 -6.61 24.68
C GLN A 96 -19.80 -7.79 23.80
N HIS A 97 -19.50 -9.02 24.22
CA HIS A 97 -19.81 -10.25 23.49
C HIS A 97 -19.14 -10.39 22.10
N ALA A 98 -18.19 -9.51 21.77
CA ALA A 98 -17.38 -9.66 20.57
C ALA A 98 -16.20 -10.60 20.82
N VAL A 99 -15.87 -11.38 19.79
CA VAL A 99 -14.76 -12.35 19.81
C VAL A 99 -13.95 -12.24 18.52
N VAL A 100 -12.69 -12.67 18.59
CA VAL A 100 -11.82 -12.78 17.43
C VAL A 100 -12.27 -13.98 16.60
N ILE A 101 -12.67 -13.73 15.35
CA ILE A 101 -13.05 -14.77 14.38
C ILE A 101 -11.84 -15.16 13.53
N SER A 102 -11.04 -14.16 13.14
CA SER A 102 -9.76 -14.34 12.48
C SER A 102 -8.71 -13.49 13.17
N PRO A 103 -7.56 -14.07 13.56
CA PRO A 103 -6.49 -13.31 14.18
C PRO A 103 -5.85 -12.33 13.19
N CYS A 104 -5.20 -11.31 13.75
CA CYS A 104 -4.32 -10.40 13.03
C CYS A 104 -3.13 -11.17 12.45
N THR A 105 -2.78 -10.85 11.20
CA THR A 105 -1.50 -11.26 10.58
C THR A 105 -0.89 -10.03 9.91
N PRO A 106 0.40 -10.06 9.52
CA PRO A 106 0.97 -8.94 8.76
C PRO A 106 0.15 -8.58 7.50
N GLN A 107 -0.50 -9.56 6.85
CA GLN A 107 -1.29 -9.34 5.64
C GLN A 107 -2.76 -9.03 5.90
N LYS A 108 -3.27 -9.19 7.12
CA LYS A 108 -4.72 -9.13 7.39
C LYS A 108 -5.01 -8.54 8.76
N ASN A 109 -5.99 -7.64 8.81
CA ASN A 109 -6.52 -7.17 10.08
C ASN A 109 -7.17 -8.30 10.89
N THR A 110 -7.28 -8.09 12.20
CA THR A 110 -8.20 -8.86 13.04
C THR A 110 -9.63 -8.75 12.49
N VAL A 111 -10.36 -9.87 12.44
CA VAL A 111 -11.80 -9.86 12.13
C VAL A 111 -12.58 -10.13 13.40
N CYS A 112 -13.37 -9.14 13.82
CA CYS A 112 -14.24 -9.26 14.98
C CYS A 112 -15.64 -9.75 14.59
N GLY A 113 -16.18 -10.69 15.38
CA GLY A 113 -17.54 -11.21 15.27
C GLY A 113 -18.21 -11.23 16.63
N CYS A 114 -19.44 -11.75 16.68
CA CYS A 114 -20.15 -11.95 17.94
C CYS A 114 -20.06 -13.40 18.37
N GLN A 115 -19.91 -13.65 19.66
CA GLN A 115 -19.95 -15.00 20.21
C GLN A 115 -21.32 -15.66 19.98
N SER A 116 -21.37 -16.98 20.12
CA SER A 116 -22.60 -17.77 19.96
C SER A 116 -23.76 -17.21 20.77
N GLY A 117 -24.94 -17.12 20.15
CA GLY A 117 -26.14 -16.52 20.77
C GLY A 117 -26.32 -15.02 20.52
N TYR A 118 -25.40 -14.37 19.81
CA TYR A 118 -25.44 -12.96 19.46
C TYR A 118 -25.31 -12.74 17.94
N ARG A 119 -25.73 -11.56 17.46
CA ARG A 119 -25.54 -11.11 16.08
C ARG A 119 -25.07 -9.66 16.05
N LYS A 120 -24.44 -9.25 14.95
CA LYS A 120 -24.14 -7.84 14.71
C LYS A 120 -25.43 -7.05 14.47
N LYS A 121 -25.52 -5.88 15.10
CA LYS A 121 -26.46 -4.81 14.76
C LYS A 121 -25.61 -3.59 14.42
N PHE A 122 -25.68 -3.16 13.16
CA PHE A 122 -24.98 -1.97 12.69
C PHE A 122 -25.82 -0.74 13.01
N PHE A 123 -25.17 0.30 13.53
CA PHE A 123 -25.77 1.61 13.74
C PHE A 123 -25.53 2.51 12.53
N ASP A 124 -24.36 2.36 11.92
CA ASP A 124 -23.92 3.03 10.70
C ASP A 124 -22.95 2.11 9.91
N SER A 125 -22.27 2.64 8.90
CA SER A 125 -21.34 1.90 8.05
C SER A 125 -20.12 1.31 8.79
N ILE A 126 -19.79 1.79 9.99
CA ILE A 126 -18.57 1.46 10.73
C ILE A 126 -18.89 0.94 12.15
N SER A 127 -19.92 1.49 12.79
CA SER A 127 -20.31 1.20 14.17
C SER A 127 -21.31 0.06 14.26
N TRP A 128 -21.05 -0.86 15.19
CA TRP A 128 -21.91 -2.03 15.44
C TRP A 128 -21.74 -2.55 16.86
N GLU A 129 -22.75 -3.29 17.32
CA GLU A 129 -22.77 -3.98 18.61
C GLU A 129 -23.22 -5.44 18.44
N CYS A 130 -22.91 -6.28 19.43
CA CYS A 130 -23.45 -7.62 19.53
C CYS A 130 -24.77 -7.59 20.29
N VAL A 131 -25.87 -7.80 19.59
CA VAL A 131 -27.19 -7.96 20.22
C VAL A 131 -27.55 -9.43 20.31
N PRO A 132 -28.24 -9.84 21.38
CA PRO A 132 -28.74 -11.19 21.49
C PRO A 132 -29.61 -11.62 20.30
N LEU A 133 -29.48 -12.90 19.92
CA LEU A 133 -30.42 -13.53 19.01
C LEU A 133 -31.79 -13.59 19.67
N LYS A 134 -32.84 -13.19 18.93
CA LYS A 134 -34.23 -13.37 19.35
C LYS A 134 -34.53 -14.86 19.31
N ARG A 135 -34.61 -15.52 20.45
CA ARG A 135 -35.03 -16.93 20.52
C ARG A 135 -36.55 -16.96 20.31
N LYS A 136 -37.04 -17.82 19.40
CA LYS A 136 -38.47 -18.18 19.39
C LYS A 136 -38.61 -19.43 20.25
N GLN A 137 -39.20 -19.31 21.44
CA GLN A 137 -39.68 -20.48 22.19
C GLN A 137 -41.21 -20.44 22.14
N ASN A 138 -41.82 -21.52 21.64
CA ASN A 138 -43.29 -21.67 21.57
C ASN A 138 -44.01 -20.45 20.94
N GLY A 139 -43.48 -19.96 19.81
CA GLY A 139 -44.06 -18.80 19.09
C GLY A 139 -43.83 -17.42 19.74
N ARG A 140 -43.26 -17.34 20.94
CA ARG A 140 -42.96 -16.08 21.63
C ARG A 140 -41.48 -15.70 21.48
N ARG A 141 -41.23 -14.40 21.31
CA ARG A 141 -39.91 -13.81 21.08
C ARG A 141 -39.23 -13.58 22.44
N PHE A 142 -38.29 -14.44 22.79
CA PHE A 142 -37.52 -14.39 24.03
C PHE A 142 -36.15 -13.72 23.79
N PHE A 143 -35.75 -12.84 24.70
CA PHE A 143 -34.38 -12.32 24.77
C PHE A 143 -33.60 -13.20 25.75
N PRO A 144 -32.40 -13.69 25.43
CA PRO A 144 -31.61 -14.38 26.44
C PRO A 144 -31.31 -13.40 27.56
N GLN A 145 -31.81 -13.74 28.74
CA GLN A 145 -31.53 -13.04 29.97
C GLN A 145 -30.02 -13.00 30.18
N LYS A 146 -29.56 -11.86 30.71
CA LYS A 146 -28.19 -11.63 31.14
C LYS A 146 -27.67 -12.89 31.84
N LEU A 147 -26.49 -13.35 31.45
CA LEU A 147 -25.67 -14.21 32.30
C LEU A 147 -25.49 -13.39 33.60
N CYS A 148 -26.20 -13.78 34.65
CA CYS A 148 -25.96 -13.25 35.98
C CYS A 148 -24.63 -13.85 36.43
N ASP A 149 -23.55 -13.08 36.32
CA ASP A 149 -22.37 -13.33 37.14
C ASP A 149 -22.75 -12.94 38.58
N GLY A 150 -22.66 -13.92 39.47
CA GLY A 150 -22.87 -13.77 40.91
C GLY A 150 -21.68 -13.13 41.62
#